data_AF-A0AAV3XS90-F1
#
_entry.id   AF-A0AAV3XS90-F1
#
_cell.length_a   1.000
_cell.length_b   1.000
_cell.length_c   1.000
_cell.angle_alpha   90.00
_cell.angle_beta   90.00
_cell.angle_gamma   90.00
#
_symmetry.space_group_name_H-M   'P 1'
#
loop_
_entity.id
_entity.type
_entity.pdbx_description
1 polymer ?
#
loop_
_entity_poly.entity_id
_entity_poly.type
_entity_poly.pdbx_seq_one_letter_code
_entity_poly.pdbx_strand_id
1 'polypeptide(L)'
;MQALELRKRLLGEDHPDVATSLNNLASLYKSQGRYSEAEPLYLQALELRKRLLGEDHPDVATSLNNLAGLYKSQGRYSEAEPLYLQALEIVERVLGVNHPRTVSIRENLASLRDAMRS
;
A
#
# COMPACT_ATOMS: atom_id res chain seq x y z
N MET A 1 -14.77 12.84 2.26
CA MET A 1 -14.01 13.76 1.39
C MET A 1 -13.57 15.03 2.13
N GLN A 2 -14.47 15.72 2.85
CA GLN A 2 -14.17 16.96 3.60
C GLN A 2 -12.92 16.88 4.51
N ALA A 3 -12.68 15.77 5.22
CA ALA A 3 -11.51 15.64 6.10
C ALA A 3 -10.16 15.60 5.35
N LEU A 4 -10.13 15.03 4.14
CA LEU A 4 -8.89 14.95 3.32
C LEU A 4 -8.55 16.32 2.74
N GLU A 5 -9.55 17.04 2.23
CA GLU A 5 -9.38 18.41 1.71
C GLU A 5 -8.94 19.37 2.81
N LEU A 6 -9.52 19.24 4.01
CA LEU A 6 -9.13 20.03 5.17
C LEU A 6 -7.67 19.75 5.58
N ARG A 7 -7.25 18.47 5.60
CA ARG A 7 -5.85 18.10 5.91
C ARG A 7 -4.87 18.64 4.87
N LYS A 8 -5.17 18.50 3.58
CA LYS A 8 -4.33 19.08 2.50
C LYS A 8 -4.16 20.59 2.67
N ARG A 9 -5.24 21.29 3.01
CA ARG A 9 -5.23 22.75 3.20
C ARG A 9 -4.49 23.20 4.46
N LEU A 10 -4.61 22.45 5.56
CA LEU A 10 -4.03 22.83 6.86
C LEU A 10 -2.58 22.40 7.04
N LEU A 11 -2.22 21.22 6.54
CA LEU A 11 -0.91 20.60 6.79
C LEU A 11 0.02 20.68 5.57
N GLY A 12 -0.49 21.15 4.43
CA GLY A 12 0.16 21.04 3.13
C GLY A 12 -0.08 19.66 2.49
N GLU A 13 0.11 19.57 1.17
CA GLU A 13 0.00 18.30 0.44
C GLU A 13 1.08 17.28 0.83
N ASP A 14 2.11 17.75 1.53
CA ASP A 14 3.33 17.02 1.86
C ASP A 14 3.36 16.52 3.31
N HIS A 15 2.20 16.34 3.95
CA HIS A 15 2.13 15.85 5.33
C HIS A 15 1.88 14.32 5.42
N PRO A 16 2.56 13.57 6.31
CA PRO A 16 2.35 12.12 6.47
C PRO A 16 0.89 11.71 6.71
N ASP A 17 0.12 12.54 7.42
CA ASP A 17 -1.31 12.30 7.67
C ASP A 17 -2.18 12.33 6.39
N VAL A 18 -1.74 13.06 5.36
CA VAL A 18 -2.41 13.08 4.06
C VAL A 18 -2.23 11.72 3.38
N ALA A 19 -1.03 11.12 3.42
CA ALA A 19 -0.79 9.78 2.88
C ALA A 19 -1.64 8.72 3.60
N THR A 20 -1.76 8.83 4.93
CA THR A 20 -2.61 7.94 5.72
C THR A 20 -4.09 8.09 5.35
N SER A 21 -4.59 9.32 5.19
CA SER A 21 -5.97 9.56 4.73
C SER A 21 -6.24 9.00 3.34
N LEU A 22 -5.33 9.21 2.39
CA LEU A 22 -5.43 8.68 1.03
C LEU A 22 -5.48 7.15 1.03
N ASN A 23 -4.57 6.50 1.76
CA ASN A 23 -4.52 5.05 1.89
C ASN A 23 -5.83 4.48 2.48
N ASN A 24 -6.38 5.13 3.51
CA ASN A 24 -7.62 4.68 4.14
C ASN A 24 -8.83 4.83 3.22
N LEU A 25 -8.91 5.93 2.46
CA LEU A 25 -9.95 6.12 1.46
C LEU A 25 -9.83 5.10 0.32
N ALA A 26 -8.62 4.81 -0.14
CA ALA A 26 -8.36 3.78 -1.13
C ALA A 26 -8.81 2.40 -0.65
N SER A 27 -8.54 2.06 0.62
CA SER A 27 -8.99 0.79 1.24
C SER A 27 -10.51 0.68 1.30
N LEU A 28 -11.20 1.79 1.64
CA LEU A 28 -12.66 1.84 1.62
C LEU A 28 -13.24 1.63 0.21
N TYR A 29 -12.64 2.24 -0.82
CA TYR A 29 -13.07 1.99 -2.19
C TYR A 29 -12.77 0.58 -2.66
N LYS A 30 -11.61 0.02 -2.31
CA LYS A 30 -11.30 -1.38 -2.57
C LYS A 30 -12.35 -2.32 -1.95
N SER A 31 -12.75 -2.10 -0.69
CA SER A 31 -13.76 -2.97 -0.05
C SER A 31 -15.14 -2.86 -0.69
N GLN A 32 -15.42 -1.79 -1.44
CA GLN A 32 -16.64 -1.59 -2.22
C GLN A 32 -16.53 -2.13 -3.66
N GLY A 33 -15.39 -2.74 -4.05
CA GLY A 33 -15.14 -3.16 -5.43
C GLY A 33 -14.83 -2.01 -6.40
N ARG A 34 -14.66 -0.79 -5.89
CA ARG A 34 -14.43 0.45 -6.63
C ARG A 34 -12.94 0.63 -6.92
N TYR A 35 -12.39 -0.29 -7.71
CA TYR A 35 -10.95 -0.41 -7.88
C TYR A 35 -10.32 0.75 -8.64
N SER A 36 -11.01 1.28 -9.65
CA SER A 36 -10.56 2.44 -10.43
C SER A 36 -10.45 3.70 -9.59
N GLU A 37 -11.28 3.87 -8.55
CA GLU A 37 -11.16 4.98 -7.60
C GLU A 37 -10.12 4.73 -6.51
N ALA A 38 -9.86 3.47 -6.15
CA ALA A 38 -8.87 3.10 -5.14
C ALA A 38 -7.41 3.25 -5.64
N GLU A 39 -7.14 2.82 -6.87
CA GLU A 39 -5.79 2.79 -7.46
C GLU A 39 -5.05 4.14 -7.41
N PRO A 40 -5.62 5.25 -7.94
CA PRO A 40 -4.93 6.54 -7.92
C PRO A 40 -4.66 7.05 -6.50
N LEU A 41 -5.48 6.68 -5.52
CA LEU A 41 -5.29 7.08 -4.13
C LEU A 41 -4.16 6.30 -3.44
N TYR A 42 -4.04 4.99 -3.71
CA TYR A 42 -2.89 4.22 -3.23
C TYR A 42 -1.58 4.70 -3.86
N LEU A 43 -1.57 5.01 -5.17
CA LEU A 43 -0.40 5.55 -5.86
C LEU A 43 0.03 6.90 -5.27
N GLN A 44 -0.91 7.82 -5.05
CA GLN A 44 -0.62 9.11 -4.40
C GLN A 44 -0.07 8.93 -2.98
N ALA A 45 -0.64 8.02 -2.19
CA ALA A 45 -0.16 7.74 -0.83
C ALA A 45 1.27 7.15 -0.84
N LEU A 46 1.56 6.25 -1.79
CA LEU A 46 2.88 5.65 -1.98
C LEU A 46 3.93 6.70 -2.33
N GLU A 47 3.65 7.54 -3.34
CA GLU A 47 4.57 8.58 -3.79
C GLU A 47 4.86 9.60 -2.68
N LEU A 48 3.82 10.00 -1.95
CA LEU A 48 3.97 10.90 -0.83
C LEU A 48 4.85 10.31 0.28
N ARG A 49 4.67 9.03 0.63
CA ARG A 49 5.51 8.36 1.63
C ARG A 49 6.96 8.19 1.18
N LYS A 50 7.19 7.85 -0.09
CA LYS A 50 8.55 7.77 -0.67
C LYS A 50 9.28 9.11 -0.54
N ARG A 51 8.62 10.20 -0.95
CA ARG A 51 9.19 11.55 -0.90
C ARG A 51 9.47 12.04 0.52
N LEU A 52 8.61 11.71 1.49
CA LEU A 52 8.73 12.20 2.87
C LEU A 52 9.65 11.36 3.76
N LEU A 53 9.66 10.04 3.56
CA LEU A 53 10.26 9.09 4.49
C LEU A 53 11.43 8.32 3.88
N GLY A 54 11.59 8.39 2.56
CA GLY A 54 12.52 7.58 1.78
C GLY A 54 11.92 6.23 1.36
N GLU A 55 12.48 5.66 0.29
CA GLU A 55 12.05 4.40 -0.34
C GLU A 55 12.04 3.20 0.63
N ASP A 56 12.92 3.23 1.61
CA ASP A 56 13.19 2.14 2.54
C ASP A 56 12.31 2.16 3.81
N HIS A 57 11.39 3.12 3.92
CA HIS A 57 10.60 3.27 5.14
C HIS A 57 9.51 2.18 5.24
N PRO A 58 9.24 1.60 6.44
CA PRO A 58 8.18 0.61 6.63
C PRO A 58 6.77 1.02 6.18
N ASP A 59 6.49 2.32 6.12
CA ASP A 59 5.20 2.83 5.62
C ASP A 59 5.14 2.87 4.08
N VAL A 60 6.28 2.97 3.39
CA VAL A 60 6.37 2.74 1.94
C VAL A 60 6.02 1.28 1.65
N ALA A 61 6.61 0.33 2.39
CA ALA A 61 6.27 -1.08 2.28
C ALA A 61 4.79 -1.36 2.54
N THR A 62 4.18 -0.69 3.53
CA THR A 62 2.74 -0.80 3.80
C THR A 62 1.90 -0.35 2.60
N SER A 63 2.32 0.73 1.92
CA SER A 63 1.65 1.25 0.72
C SER A 63 1.77 0.30 -0.47
N LEU A 64 2.98 -0.23 -0.69
CA LEU A 64 3.26 -1.25 -1.72
C LEU A 64 2.40 -2.50 -1.51
N ASN A 65 2.35 -3.02 -0.28
CA ASN A 65 1.51 -4.17 0.08
C ASN A 65 0.02 -3.91 -0.20
N ASN A 66 -0.48 -2.71 0.11
CA ASN A 66 -1.90 -2.39 -0.12
C ASN A 66 -2.23 -2.25 -1.60
N LEU A 67 -1.35 -1.63 -2.40
CA LEU A 67 -1.49 -1.55 -3.85
C LEU A 67 -1.43 -2.93 -4.50
N ALA A 68 -0.49 -3.78 -4.07
CA ALA A 68 -0.43 -5.18 -4.49
C ALA A 68 -1.72 -5.93 -4.15
N GLY A 69 -2.28 -5.69 -2.96
CA GLY A 69 -3.57 -6.23 -2.54
C GLY A 69 -4.75 -5.75 -3.38
N LEU A 70 -4.69 -4.54 -3.94
CA LEU A 70 -5.69 -4.05 -4.89
C LEU A 70 -5.58 -4.78 -6.24
N TYR A 71 -4.36 -4.93 -6.78
CA TYR A 71 -4.13 -5.65 -8.03
C TYR A 71 -4.49 -7.13 -7.93
N LYS A 72 -4.16 -7.79 -6.81
CA LYS A 72 -4.61 -9.15 -6.52
C LYS A 72 -6.14 -9.27 -6.57
N SER A 73 -6.87 -8.34 -5.94
CA SER A 73 -8.36 -8.34 -5.97
C SER A 73 -8.95 -8.16 -7.37
N GLN A 74 -8.16 -7.68 -8.34
CA GLN A 74 -8.53 -7.53 -9.75
C GLN A 74 -8.05 -8.71 -10.63
N GLY A 75 -7.38 -9.72 -10.07
CA GLY A 75 -6.75 -10.78 -10.86
C GLY A 75 -5.46 -10.35 -11.59
N ARG A 76 -4.97 -9.13 -11.32
CA ARG A 76 -3.76 -8.53 -11.92
C ARG A 76 -2.51 -9.03 -11.21
N TYR A 77 -2.28 -10.35 -11.23
CA TYR A 77 -1.26 -10.98 -10.38
C TYR A 77 0.17 -10.62 -10.76
N SER A 78 0.46 -10.47 -12.06
CA SER A 78 1.77 -10.06 -12.58
C SER A 78 2.17 -8.65 -12.11
N GLU A 79 1.20 -7.78 -11.83
CA GLU A 79 1.43 -6.44 -11.29
C GLU A 79 1.53 -6.44 -9.75
N ALA A 80 0.84 -7.38 -9.09
CA ALA A 80 0.83 -7.51 -7.64
C ALA A 80 2.14 -8.11 -7.08
N GLU A 81 2.68 -9.15 -7.72
CA GLU A 81 3.85 -9.89 -7.20
C GLU A 81 5.09 -9.00 -6.96
N PRO A 82 5.56 -8.17 -7.92
CA PRO A 82 6.74 -7.34 -7.69
C PRO A 82 6.55 -6.35 -6.55
N LEU A 83 5.35 -5.83 -6.35
CA LEU A 83 5.05 -4.90 -5.26
C LEU A 83 5.09 -5.59 -3.89
N TYR A 84 4.56 -6.82 -3.77
CA TYR A 84 4.70 -7.58 -2.52
C TYR A 84 6.14 -7.94 -2.23
N LEU A 85 6.93 -8.33 -3.24
CA LEU A 85 8.35 -8.65 -3.07
C LEU A 85 9.14 -7.43 -2.58
N GLN A 86 8.93 -6.26 -3.19
CA GLN A 86 9.57 -5.02 -2.75
C GLN A 86 9.16 -4.65 -1.33
N ALA A 87 7.87 -4.78 -1.00
CA ALA A 87 7.37 -4.52 0.35
C ALA A 87 8.01 -5.46 1.39
N LEU A 88 8.16 -6.74 1.04
CA LEU A 88 8.76 -7.76 1.90
C LEU A 88 10.24 -7.47 2.16
N GLU A 89 11.00 -7.15 1.11
CA GLU A 89 12.43 -6.82 1.21
C GLU A 89 12.67 -5.65 2.19
N ILE A 90 11.86 -4.59 2.08
CA ILE A 90 11.95 -3.43 2.98
C ILE A 90 11.73 -3.84 4.43
N VAL A 91 10.63 -4.53 4.74
CA VAL A 91 10.31 -4.86 6.14
C VAL A 91 11.21 -5.94 6.72
N GLU A 92 11.71 -6.88 5.92
CA GLU A 92 12.68 -7.88 6.38
C GLU A 92 14.00 -7.22 6.80
N ARG A 93 14.49 -6.27 6.00
CA ARG A 93 15.72 -5.53 6.33
C ARG A 93 15.53 -4.59 7.53
N VAL A 94 14.42 -3.87 7.61
CA VAL A 94 14.24 -2.79 8.60
C VAL A 94 13.67 -3.29 9.93
N LEU A 95 12.74 -4.26 9.89
CA LEU A 95 12.00 -4.73 11.07
C LEU A 95 12.36 -6.17 11.47
N GLY A 96 13.00 -6.92 10.58
CA GLY A 96 13.35 -8.32 10.78
C GLY A 96 12.26 -9.31 10.33
N VAL A 97 12.69 -10.55 10.13
CA VAL A 97 11.88 -11.62 9.51
C VAL A 97 10.66 -12.07 10.33
N ASN A 98 10.67 -11.82 11.64
CA ASN A 98 9.63 -12.23 12.60
C ASN A 98 8.67 -11.10 12.99
N HIS A 99 8.89 -9.88 12.49
CA HIS A 99 8.01 -8.76 12.81
C HIS A 99 6.61 -9.00 12.23
N PRO A 100 5.51 -8.65 12.95
CA PRO A 100 4.15 -8.92 12.47
C PRO A 100 3.86 -8.39 11.05
N ARG A 101 4.31 -7.17 10.72
CA ARG A 101 4.17 -6.63 9.35
C ARG A 101 4.85 -7.52 8.31
N THR A 102 6.04 -8.03 8.61
CA THR A 102 6.80 -8.92 7.72
C THR A 102 6.05 -10.22 7.48
N VAL A 103 5.53 -10.82 8.54
CA VAL A 103 4.72 -12.05 8.45
C VAL A 103 3.48 -11.81 7.59
N SER A 104 2.73 -10.72 7.82
CA SER A 104 1.53 -10.43 7.04
C SER A 104 1.81 -10.22 5.55
N ILE A 105 2.89 -9.52 5.19
CA ILE A 105 3.25 -9.33 3.77
C ILE A 105 3.62 -10.66 3.12
N ARG A 106 4.35 -11.52 3.85
CA ARG A 106 4.72 -12.86 3.38
C ARG A 106 3.50 -13.74 3.12
N GLU A 107 2.51 -13.70 4.03
CA GLU A 107 1.24 -14.41 3.87
C GLU A 107 0.45 -13.89 2.65
N ASN A 108 0.41 -12.57 2.46
CA ASN A 108 -0.26 -11.98 1.30
C ASN A 108 0.38 -12.41 -0.03
N LEU A 109 1.72 -12.45 -0.08
CA LEU A 109 2.48 -12.94 -1.23
C LEU A 109 2.26 -14.44 -1.48
N ALA A 110 2.25 -15.26 -0.43
CA ALA A 110 1.96 -16.68 -0.54
C ALA A 110 0.56 -16.91 -1.13
N SER A 111 -0.44 -16.22 -0.57
CA SER A 111 -1.82 -16.29 -1.07
C SER A 111 -1.98 -15.75 -2.49
N LEU A 112 -1.16 -14.78 -2.94
CA LEU A 112 -1.11 -14.37 -4.34
C LEU A 112 -0.60 -15.53 -5.22
N ARG A 113 0.51 -16.16 -4.83
CA ARG A 113 1.13 -17.24 -5.60
C ARG A 113 0.24 -18.48 -5.70
N ASP A 114 -0.53 -18.78 -4.67
CA ASP A 114 -1.53 -19.84 -4.72
C ASP A 114 -2.62 -19.50 -5.74
N ALA A 115 -3.11 -18.25 -5.77
CA ALA A 115 -4.10 -17.78 -6.74
C ALA A 115 -3.59 -17.74 -8.19
N MET A 116 -2.28 -17.64 -8.41
CA MET A 116 -1.66 -17.75 -9.75
C MET A 116 -1.59 -19.19 -10.26
N ARG A 117 -1.72 -20.18 -9.37
CA ARG A 117 -1.61 -21.62 -9.68
C ARG A 117 -2.98 -22.31 -9.80
N SER A 118 -4.03 -21.67 -9.30
CA SER A 118 -5.43 -22.11 -9.42
C SER A 118 -6.04 -21.71 -10.75
#